data_AF-A0A223D6B2-F1
#
_entry.id   AF-A0A223D6B2-F1
#
_cell.length_a   1.000
_cell.length_b   1.000
_cell.length_c   1.000
_cell.angle_alpha   90.00
_cell.angle_beta   90.00
_cell.angle_gamma   90.00
#
_symmetry.space_group_name_H-M   'P 1'
#
loop_
_entity.id
_entity.type
_entity.pdbx_description
1 polymer ?
#
loop_
_entity_poly.entity_id
_entity_poly.type
_entity_poly.pdbx_seq_one_letter_code
_entity_poly.pdbx_strand_id
1 'polypeptide(L)' 'MYKYQNVVIDEDTWDGIDVFKPIGLPGTIVVTERFRDFAELHGFTNLKLVPSTEYECPY' A
#
# COMPACT_ATOMS: atom_id res chain seq x y z
N MET A 1 10.79 -15.03 13.30
CA MET A 1 9.79 -14.48 12.36
C MET A 1 9.84 -12.97 12.54
N TYR A 2 10.19 -12.21 11.51
CA TYR A 2 10.27 -10.75 11.62
C TYR A 2 8.83 -10.20 11.52
N LYS A 3 8.37 -9.48 12.55
CA LYS A 3 7.08 -8.81 12.50
C LYS A 3 7.31 -7.37 12.06
N TYR A 4 6.94 -7.04 10.83
CA TYR A 4 6.93 -5.66 10.35
C TYR A 4 5.75 -4.95 11.01
N GLN A 5 5.99 -3.80 11.63
CA GLN A 5 4.94 -3.03 12.32
C GLN A 5 4.27 -2.00 11.40
N ASN A 6 4.97 -1.50 10.37
CA ASN A 6 4.48 -0.45 9.48
C ASN A 6 5.10 -0.60 8.09
N VAL A 7 4.40 -0.10 7.08
CA VAL A 7 4.94 0.12 5.73
C VAL A 7 5.04 1.63 5.49
N VAL A 8 6.24 2.10 5.17
CA VAL A 8 6.54 3.52 4.89
C VAL A 8 7.21 3.62 3.53
N ILE A 9 6.89 4.68 2.79
CA ILE A 9 7.55 5.01 1.53
C ILE A 9 8.82 5.80 1.83
N ASP A 10 9.93 5.37 1.24
CA ASP A 10 11.14 6.18 1.18
C ASP A 10 11.02 7.16 0.00
N GLU A 11 10.77 8.43 0.30
CA GLU A 11 10.48 9.48 -0.68
C GLU A 11 11.61 9.65 -1.71
N ASP A 12 12.86 9.41 -1.33
CA ASP A 12 14.01 9.56 -2.24
C ASP A 12 14.03 8.49 -3.34
N THR A 13 13.30 7.39 -3.13
CA THR A 13 13.22 6.26 -4.07
C THR A 13 11.88 6.18 -4.81
N TRP A 14 10.93 7.06 -4.47
CA TRP A 14 9.59 7.04 -5.02
C TRP A 14 9.47 7.96 -6.24
N ASP A 15 8.92 7.42 -7.33
CA ASP A 15 8.70 8.12 -8.59
C ASP A 15 7.34 8.85 -8.68
N GLY A 16 6.57 8.85 -7.58
CA GLY A 16 5.27 9.50 -7.50
C GLY A 16 4.09 8.67 -8.04
N ILE A 17 4.29 7.38 -8.38
CA ILE A 17 3.20 6.52 -8.82
C ILE A 17 2.29 6.11 -7.65
N ASP A 18 0.99 6.05 -7.89
CA ASP A 18 0.02 5.78 -6.82
C ASP A 18 -0.20 4.31 -6.51
N VAL A 19 0.20 3.39 -7.39
CA VAL A 19 0.01 1.93 -7.23
C VAL A 19 1.33 1.25 -7.53
N PHE A 20 1.95 0.65 -6.52
CA PHE A 20 3.28 0.06 -6.68
C PHE A 20 3.51 -1.19 -5.84
N LYS A 21 4.54 -1.93 -6.24
CA LYS A 21 5.02 -3.12 -5.55
C LYS A 21 6.27 -2.74 -4.74
N PRO A 22 6.18 -2.63 -3.40
CA PRO A 22 7.32 -2.28 -2.58
C PRO A 22 8.39 -3.38 -2.59
N ILE A 23 9.64 -2.98 -2.39
CA ILE A 23 10.73 -3.91 -2.07
C ILE A 23 10.56 -4.38 -0.62
N GLY A 24 10.79 -5.67 -0.36
CA GLY A 24 10.72 -6.23 1.00
C GLY A 24 9.33 -6.71 1.46
N LEU A 25 8.27 -6.47 0.67
CA LEU A 25 6.94 -7.06 0.89
C LEU A 25 6.43 -7.81 -0.37
N PRO A 26 6.94 -9.03 -0.63
CA PRO A 26 6.48 -9.85 -1.75
C PRO A 26 4.96 -10.07 -1.72
N GLY A 27 4.31 -9.93 -2.88
CA GLY A 27 2.87 -10.17 -3.03
C GLY A 27 1.96 -9.08 -2.48
N THR A 28 2.51 -7.97 -1.97
CA THR A 28 1.74 -6.83 -1.46
C THR A 28 1.70 -5.71 -2.49
N ILE A 29 0.54 -5.09 -2.65
CA ILE A 29 0.37 -3.85 -3.43
C ILE A 29 0.17 -2.73 -2.42
N VAL A 30 0.98 -1.69 -2.51
CA VAL A 30 0.82 -0.46 -1.73
C VAL A 30 0.25 0.60 -2.65
N VAL A 31 -0.67 1.39 -2.09
CA VAL A 31 -1.29 2.51 -2.80
C VAL A 31 -1.20 3.77 -1.96
N THR A 32 -1.16 4.92 -2.63
CA THR A 32 -1.28 6.21 -1.95
C THR A 32 -2.72 6.46 -1.50
N GLU A 33 -2.89 7.39 -0.56
CA GLU A 33 -4.22 7.89 -0.19
C GLU A 33 -4.94 8.54 -1.39
N ARG A 34 -4.20 9.19 -2.30
CA ARG A 34 -4.76 9.77 -3.52
C ARG A 34 -5.47 8.73 -4.39
N PHE A 35 -4.90 7.53 -4.52
CA PHE A 35 -5.57 6.44 -5.24
C PHE A 35 -6.75 5.85 -4.49
N ARG A 36 -6.66 5.72 -3.15
CA ARG A 36 -7.81 5.32 -2.33
C ARG A 36 -9.00 6.24 -2.60
N ASP A 37 -8.79 7.55 -2.52
CA ASP A 37 -9.84 8.56 -2.69
C ASP A 37 -10.39 8.54 -4.13
N PHE A 38 -9.51 8.35 -5.13
CA PHE A 38 -9.93 8.15 -6.52
C PHE A 38 -10.81 6.91 -6.70
N ALA A 39 -10.40 5.78 -6.13
CA ALA A 39 -11.16 4.52 -6.24
C ALA A 39 -12.54 4.63 -5.58
N GLU A 40 -12.62 5.31 -4.43
CA GLU A 40 -13.89 5.60 -3.75
C GLU A 40 -14.79 6.52 -4.59
N LEU A 41 -14.24 7.63 -5.07
CA LEU A 41 -14.97 8.61 -5.89
C LEU A 41 -15.55 7.97 -7.16
N HIS A 42 -14.83 7.05 -7.78
CA HIS A 42 -15.24 6.38 -9.01
C HIS A 42 -16.00 5.06 -8.79
N GLY A 43 -16.28 4.68 -7.54
CA GLY A 43 -17.08 3.50 -7.21
C GLY A 43 -16.43 2.18 -7.61
N PHE A 44 -15.10 2.08 -7.47
CA PHE A 44 -14.39 0.84 -7.75
C PHE A 44 -14.85 -0.25 -6.79
N THR A 45 -15.05 -1.46 -7.30
CA THR A 45 -15.47 -2.62 -6.51
C THR A 45 -14.34 -3.64 -6.40
N ASN A 46 -14.49 -4.62 -5.51
CA ASN A 46 -13.50 -5.69 -5.27
C ASN A 46 -12.13 -5.21 -4.78
N LEU A 47 -12.10 -4.10 -4.02
CA LEU A 47 -10.90 -3.61 -3.34
C LEU A 47 -11.02 -3.83 -1.83
N LYS A 48 -9.93 -4.28 -1.21
CA LYS A 48 -9.76 -4.29 0.25
C LYS A 48 -8.48 -3.55 0.59
N LEU A 49 -8.61 -2.25 0.83
CA LEU A 49 -7.52 -1.40 1.28
C LEU A 49 -7.51 -1.37 2.81
N VAL A 50 -6.34 -1.50 3.41
CA VAL A 50 -6.12 -1.38 4.86
C VAL A 50 -5.07 -0.29 5.10
N PRO A 51 -5.18 0.49 6.19
CA PRO A 51 -4.11 1.43 6.55
C PRO A 51 -2.76 0.72 6.64
N SER A 52 -1.69 1.35 6.16
CA SER A 52 -0.35 0.76 6.18
C SER A 52 0.16 0.49 7.61
N THR A 53 -0.37 1.21 8.60
CA THR A 53 -0.11 1.03 10.03
C THR A 53 -0.80 -0.19 10.64
N GLU A 54 -1.77 -0.76 9.93
CA GLU A 54 -2.54 -1.94 10.36
C GLU A 54 -2.18 -3.18 9.53
N TYR A 55 -1.23 -3.04 8.59
CA TYR A 55 -0.82 -4.14 7.75
C TYR A 55 0.01 -5.15 8.55
N GLU A 56 -0.50 -6.39 8.64
CA GLU A 56 0.25 -7.54 9.14
C GLU A 56 0.73 -8.39 7.97
N CYS A 57 2.05 -8.58 7.85
CA CYS A 57 2.65 -9.47 6.86
C CYS A 57 2.13 -10.90 7.09
N PRO A 58 1.52 -11.56 6.08
CA PRO A 58 0.93 -12.89 6.23
C PRO A 58 1.95 -14.04 6.26
N TYR A 59 3.25 -13.73 6.19
CA TYR A 59 4.36 -14.69 6.09
C TYR A 59 5.43 -14.46 7.17
#